data_AF-A0A182NL76-F1
#
_entry.id   AF-A0A182NL76-F1
#
_cell.length_a   1.000
_cell.length_b   1.000
_cell.length_c   1.000
_cell.angle_alpha   90.00
_cell.angle_beta   90.00
_cell.angle_gamma   90.00
#
_symmetry.space_group_name_H-M   'P 1'
#
loop_
_entity.id
_entity.type
_entity.pdbx_description
1 polymer ?
#
loop_
_entity_poly.entity_id
_entity_poly.type
_entity_poly.pdbx_seq_one_letter_code
_entity_poly.pdbx_strand_id
1 'polypeptide(L)'
;MTYDVRGRQFSKALYWSETSAFGPRAYFVTISKPAALSVDNIQLDDEGVYRCRVDFQNSPTRNHRINLTVTVPPHQILVYDASGLDVTGAIGPLQEDDNLVLTCEVRGVLPITSRSMMLSFLLATICFVSSLALESNAPPIELVEKMSWYRSVCMQEAGSSDEQIALFNRPETIDAPRELQCYMHCMFRTHNVTRPDGEIDPIDVYHAIPKRFNEIALKVLVKCRNTQQEGNDLCERAYRLHKCWKETEPQHYFLF
;
A
#
# COMPACT_ATOMS: atom_id res chain seq x y z
N MET A 1 -17.13 7.86 19.14
CA MET A 1 -15.82 8.50 19.34
C MET A 1 -16.01 10.00 19.43
N THR A 2 -15.30 10.66 20.34
CA THR A 2 -15.27 12.11 20.56
C THR A 2 -13.83 12.54 20.74
N TYR A 3 -13.47 13.69 20.17
CA TYR A 3 -12.17 14.32 20.30
C TYR A 3 -12.36 15.82 20.55
N ASP A 4 -11.97 16.31 21.72
CA ASP A 4 -12.25 17.68 22.18
C ASP A 4 -10.97 18.42 22.56
N VAL A 5 -10.72 19.52 21.85
CA VAL A 5 -9.56 20.42 22.03
C VAL A 5 -9.95 21.80 22.54
N ARG A 6 -11.22 22.03 22.92
CA ARG A 6 -11.66 23.35 23.38
C ARG A 6 -10.88 23.76 24.63
N GLY A 7 -10.23 24.92 24.55
CA GLY A 7 -9.38 25.47 25.62
C GLY A 7 -8.10 24.66 25.89
N ARG A 8 -7.70 23.78 24.97
CA ARG A 8 -6.56 22.87 25.14
C ARG A 8 -5.69 22.85 23.88
N GLN A 9 -4.42 22.49 24.04
CA GLN A 9 -3.57 22.14 22.90
C GLN A 9 -3.99 20.76 22.36
N PHE A 10 -3.75 20.49 21.07
CA PHE A 10 -4.07 19.20 20.45
C PHE A 10 -3.47 18.00 21.19
N SER A 11 -2.25 18.15 21.74
CA SER A 11 -1.56 17.12 22.53
C SER A 11 -2.25 16.77 23.87
N LYS A 12 -3.17 17.62 24.34
CA LYS A 12 -3.91 17.45 25.59
C LYS A 12 -5.42 17.30 25.34
N ALA A 13 -5.80 16.88 24.13
CA ALA A 13 -7.20 16.67 23.80
C ALA A 13 -7.84 15.62 24.71
N LEU A 14 -9.10 15.85 25.06
CA LEU A 14 -9.92 14.81 25.68
C LEU A 14 -10.47 13.93 24.56
N TYR A 15 -10.26 12.63 24.66
CA TYR A 15 -10.77 11.67 23.68
C TYR A 15 -11.49 10.52 24.36
N TRP A 16 -12.52 10.01 23.68
CA TRP A 16 -13.29 8.88 24.17
C TRP A 16 -13.95 8.12 23.03
N SER A 17 -13.83 6.80 23.04
CA SER A 17 -14.50 5.90 22.11
C SER A 17 -15.42 4.95 22.87
N GLU A 18 -16.61 4.73 22.33
CA GLU A 18 -17.61 3.85 22.94
C GLU A 18 -17.13 2.39 22.86
N THR A 19 -17.17 1.69 23.99
CA THR A 19 -16.60 0.34 24.13
C THR A 19 -17.36 -0.72 23.32
N SER A 20 -18.67 -0.56 23.18
CA SER A 20 -19.54 -1.44 22.40
C SER A 20 -19.47 -1.21 20.89
N ALA A 21 -18.79 -0.14 20.44
CA ALA A 21 -18.52 0.12 19.03
C ALA A 21 -17.04 -0.20 18.71
N PHE A 22 -16.21 0.83 18.56
CA PHE A 22 -14.80 0.64 18.24
C PHE A 22 -13.91 0.44 19.49
N GLY A 23 -14.36 0.91 20.65
CA GLY A 23 -13.56 0.89 21.88
C GLY A 23 -12.14 1.45 21.64
N PRO A 24 -11.09 0.78 22.13
CA PRO A 24 -9.71 1.25 21.99
C PRO A 24 -9.18 1.18 20.56
N ARG A 25 -9.87 0.51 19.62
CA ARG A 25 -9.42 0.36 18.23
C ARG A 25 -9.51 1.65 17.42
N ALA A 26 -10.32 2.62 17.87
CA ALA A 26 -10.47 3.91 17.19
C ALA A 26 -9.72 5.03 17.93
N TYR A 27 -8.87 5.74 17.20
CA TYR A 27 -8.11 6.88 17.71
C TYR A 27 -7.99 7.97 16.64
N PHE A 28 -7.87 9.22 17.09
CA PHE A 28 -7.80 10.36 16.21
C PHE A 28 -6.34 10.77 15.99
N VAL A 29 -5.91 10.81 14.72
CA VAL A 29 -4.56 11.16 14.31
C VAL A 29 -4.55 12.63 13.90
N THR A 30 -3.91 13.47 14.72
CA THR A 30 -3.82 14.92 14.46
C THR A 30 -2.57 15.33 13.69
N ILE A 31 -1.62 14.41 13.51
CA ILE A 31 -0.35 14.68 12.82
C ILE A 31 -0.57 14.72 11.29
N SER A 32 -1.56 13.97 10.78
CA SER A 32 -1.91 13.99 9.36
C SER A 32 -2.63 15.28 8.96
N LYS A 33 -2.44 15.72 7.72
CA LYS A 33 -3.21 16.81 7.10
C LYS A 33 -3.94 16.26 5.85
N PRO A 34 -5.28 16.11 5.88
CA PRO A 34 -6.18 16.42 6.99
C PRO A 34 -6.02 15.45 8.17
N ALA A 35 -6.41 15.90 9.37
CA ALA A 35 -6.48 15.03 10.55
C ALA A 35 -7.51 13.92 10.28
N ALA A 36 -7.17 12.68 10.65
CA ALA A 36 -7.95 11.51 10.28
C ALA A 36 -8.34 10.68 11.51
N LEU A 37 -9.49 10.03 11.44
CA LEU A 37 -9.86 8.97 12.38
C LEU A 37 -9.24 7.66 11.87
N SER A 38 -8.40 7.03 12.68
CA SER A 38 -7.86 5.69 12.39
C SER A 38 -8.65 4.65 13.19
N VAL A 39 -8.93 3.51 12.55
CA VAL A 39 -9.58 2.36 13.19
C VAL A 39 -8.75 1.11 12.87
N ASP A 40 -8.20 0.49 13.90
CA ASP A 40 -7.40 -0.72 13.77
C ASP A 40 -8.26 -1.99 13.85
N ASN A 41 -7.77 -3.09 13.28
CA ASN A 41 -8.42 -4.40 13.36
C ASN A 41 -9.91 -4.36 12.99
N ILE A 42 -10.21 -3.80 11.81
CA ILE A 42 -11.58 -3.69 11.26
C ILE A 42 -12.22 -5.08 11.18
N GLN A 43 -13.46 -5.18 11.64
CA GLN A 43 -14.29 -6.38 11.63
C GLN A 43 -15.44 -6.21 10.63
N LEU A 44 -16.03 -7.31 10.16
CA LEU A 44 -17.21 -7.28 9.28
C LEU A 44 -18.39 -6.51 9.90
N ASP A 45 -18.58 -6.65 11.21
CA ASP A 45 -19.66 -5.96 11.94
C ASP A 45 -19.42 -4.44 12.09
N ASP A 46 -18.24 -3.94 11.71
CA ASP A 46 -17.97 -2.51 11.61
C ASP A 46 -18.55 -1.92 10.30
N GLU A 47 -19.11 -2.71 9.38
CA GLU A 47 -19.74 -2.20 8.16
C GLU A 47 -20.99 -1.36 8.47
N GLY A 48 -21.07 -0.17 7.89
CA GLY A 48 -22.25 0.68 8.04
C GLY A 48 -22.02 2.17 7.78
N VAL A 49 -23.06 2.97 8.04
CA VAL A 49 -23.04 4.42 7.84
C VAL A 49 -22.72 5.14 9.15
N TYR A 50 -21.58 5.81 9.18
CA TYR A 50 -21.09 6.60 10.29
C TYR A 50 -21.40 8.09 10.11
N ARG A 51 -21.62 8.78 11.22
CA ARG A 51 -21.81 10.24 11.23
C ARG A 51 -20.62 10.93 11.90
N CYS A 52 -19.89 11.72 11.13
CA CYS A 52 -18.87 12.63 11.64
C CYS A 52 -19.51 14.00 11.93
N ARG A 53 -19.40 14.47 13.17
CA ARG A 53 -19.87 15.79 13.61
C ARG A 53 -18.67 16.58 14.10
N VAL A 54 -18.49 17.78 13.57
CA VAL A 54 -17.41 18.69 13.96
C VAL A 54 -18.00 20.01 14.41
N ASP A 55 -17.84 20.33 15.69
CA ASP A 55 -18.29 21.58 16.29
C ASP A 55 -17.12 22.57 16.32
N PHE A 56 -17.31 23.76 15.72
CA PHE A 56 -16.32 24.84 15.73
C PHE A 56 -16.73 25.93 16.72
N GLN A 57 -15.75 26.68 17.22
CA GLN A 57 -16.03 27.77 18.18
C GLN A 57 -16.79 28.93 17.54
N ASN A 58 -16.37 29.35 16.34
CA ASN A 58 -16.88 30.54 15.65
C ASN A 58 -17.46 30.21 14.26
N SER A 59 -17.82 28.95 14.02
CA SER A 59 -18.36 28.51 12.72
C SER A 59 -19.43 27.46 12.93
N PRO A 60 -20.37 27.29 11.98
CA PRO A 60 -21.41 26.29 12.09
C PRO A 60 -20.85 24.86 12.20
N THR A 61 -21.53 24.02 12.98
CA THR A 61 -21.24 22.59 13.07
C THR A 61 -21.34 21.94 11.69
N ARG A 62 -20.30 21.19 11.31
CA ARG A 62 -20.32 20.38 10.08
C ARG A 62 -20.71 18.95 10.40
N ASN A 63 -21.55 18.37 9.54
CA ASN A 63 -21.98 16.99 9.64
C ASN A 63 -21.71 16.26 8.33
N HIS A 64 -21.02 15.13 8.40
CA HIS A 64 -20.73 14.26 7.26
C HIS A 64 -21.24 12.85 7.55
N ARG A 65 -21.75 12.18 6.52
CA ARG A 65 -22.08 10.75 6.57
C ARG A 65 -21.05 10.00 5.75
N ILE A 66 -20.49 8.94 6.33
CA ILE A 66 -19.42 8.14 5.76
C ILE A 66 -19.94 6.71 5.69
N ASN A 67 -19.91 6.08 4.51
CA ASN A 67 -20.27 4.68 4.37
C ASN A 67 -18.99 3.84 4.44
N LEU A 68 -18.86 3.02 5.47
CA LEU A 68 -17.75 2.09 5.64
C LEU A 68 -18.20 0.72 5.14
N THR A 69 -17.60 0.27 4.04
CA THR A 69 -17.76 -1.09 3.51
C THR A 69 -16.53 -1.91 3.86
N VAL A 70 -16.71 -3.08 4.45
CA VAL A 70 -15.61 -3.92 4.90
C VAL A 70 -15.41 -5.05 3.89
N THR A 71 -14.29 -5.01 3.16
CA THR A 71 -13.94 -6.06 2.22
C THR A 71 -13.09 -7.13 2.89
N VAL A 72 -13.47 -8.39 2.68
CA VAL A 72 -12.73 -9.55 3.17
C VAL A 72 -11.89 -10.11 2.03
N PRO A 73 -10.56 -10.26 2.20
CA PRO A 73 -9.72 -10.92 1.22
C PRO A 73 -10.21 -12.36 0.97
N PRO A 74 -10.10 -12.87 -0.26
CA PRO A 74 -10.45 -14.27 -0.53
C PRO A 74 -9.55 -15.19 0.27
N HIS A 75 -10.15 -16.14 0.98
CA HIS A 75 -9.43 -17.08 1.83
C HIS A 75 -8.93 -18.31 1.08
N GLN A 76 -9.41 -18.52 -0.15
CA GLN A 76 -9.04 -19.66 -0.97
C GLN A 76 -9.17 -19.33 -2.47
N ILE A 77 -8.13 -19.64 -3.23
CA ILE A 77 -8.11 -19.60 -4.70
C ILE A 77 -7.86 -21.03 -5.15
N LEU A 78 -8.74 -21.56 -5.98
CA LEU A 78 -8.64 -22.91 -6.54
C LEU A 78 -8.61 -22.78 -8.05
N VAL A 79 -7.65 -23.42 -8.71
CA VAL A 79 -7.55 -23.42 -10.17
C VAL A 79 -7.77 -24.85 -10.64
N TYR A 80 -8.78 -25.05 -11.48
CA TYR A 80 -9.10 -26.35 -12.04
C TYR A 80 -8.85 -26.38 -13.55
N ASP A 81 -8.45 -27.53 -14.08
CA ASP A 81 -8.43 -27.76 -15.53
C ASP A 81 -9.82 -28.09 -16.11
N ALA A 82 -9.88 -28.36 -17.41
CA ALA A 82 -11.11 -28.73 -18.11
C ALA A 82 -11.79 -30.00 -17.57
N SER A 83 -11.02 -30.88 -16.90
CA SER A 83 -11.51 -32.11 -16.27
C SER A 83 -12.00 -31.89 -14.84
N GLY A 84 -11.79 -30.69 -14.27
CA GLY A 84 -12.09 -30.36 -12.89
C GLY A 84 -10.98 -30.72 -11.91
N LEU A 85 -9.78 -31.06 -12.39
CA LEU A 85 -8.63 -31.38 -11.54
C LEU A 85 -8.00 -30.09 -11.01
N ASP A 86 -7.74 -30.04 -9.70
CA ASP A 86 -7.00 -28.95 -9.08
C ASP A 86 -5.54 -28.96 -9.58
N VAL A 87 -5.15 -27.88 -10.24
CA VAL A 87 -3.84 -27.66 -10.86
C VAL A 87 -3.10 -26.49 -10.21
N THR A 88 -3.40 -26.20 -8.94
CA THR A 88 -2.73 -25.15 -8.18
C THR A 88 -1.22 -25.44 -8.06
N GLY A 89 -0.40 -24.68 -8.78
CA GLY A 89 1.07 -24.72 -8.71
C GLY A 89 1.77 -25.13 -10.01
N ALA A 90 1.32 -26.18 -10.69
CA ALA A 90 1.88 -26.60 -11.97
C ALA A 90 0.86 -27.43 -12.77
N ILE A 91 0.79 -27.17 -14.07
CA ILE A 91 -0.04 -27.92 -15.02
C ILE A 91 0.83 -28.64 -16.04
N GLY A 92 0.57 -29.93 -16.28
CA GLY A 92 1.22 -30.69 -17.34
C GLY A 92 1.35 -32.19 -17.07
N PRO A 93 1.86 -32.96 -18.06
CA PRO A 93 2.28 -32.52 -19.40
C PRO A 93 1.10 -32.25 -20.35
N LEU A 94 1.18 -31.17 -21.14
CA LEU A 94 0.20 -30.78 -22.16
C LEU A 94 0.73 -31.14 -23.55
N GLN A 95 -0.16 -31.48 -24.49
CA GLN A 95 0.25 -31.65 -25.89
C GLN A 95 0.28 -30.30 -26.62
N GLU A 96 1.19 -30.16 -27.58
CA GLU A 96 1.17 -29.04 -28.51
C GLU A 96 -0.12 -29.12 -29.34
N ASP A 97 -0.75 -27.95 -29.58
CA ASP A 97 -2.06 -27.76 -30.23
C ASP A 97 -3.33 -28.08 -29.42
N ASP A 98 -3.21 -28.47 -28.13
CA ASP A 98 -4.39 -28.65 -27.26
C ASP A 98 -4.96 -27.32 -26.72
N ASN A 99 -6.28 -27.25 -26.61
CA ASN A 99 -6.98 -26.12 -25.99
C ASN A 99 -6.93 -26.22 -24.47
N LEU A 100 -6.13 -25.35 -23.84
CA LEU A 100 -6.04 -25.25 -22.39
C LEU A 100 -7.21 -24.43 -21.83
N VAL A 101 -8.06 -25.06 -21.02
CA VAL A 101 -9.15 -24.39 -20.27
C VAL A 101 -8.87 -24.48 -18.78
N LEU A 102 -8.76 -23.32 -18.12
CA LEU A 102 -8.59 -23.20 -16.68
C LEU A 102 -9.76 -22.45 -16.07
N THR A 103 -10.32 -23.01 -15.01
CA THR A 103 -11.37 -22.39 -14.21
C THR A 103 -10.80 -21.97 -12.87
N CYS A 104 -10.79 -20.66 -12.61
CA CYS A 104 -10.39 -20.12 -11.31
C CYS A 104 -11.63 -19.91 -10.44
N GLU A 105 -11.70 -20.60 -9.30
CA GLU A 105 -12.73 -20.42 -8.28
C GLU A 105 -12.12 -19.68 -7.08
N VAL A 106 -12.66 -18.50 -6.79
CA VAL A 106 -12.25 -17.68 -5.65
C VAL A 106 -13.34 -17.75 -4.58
N ARG A 107 -13.01 -18.29 -3.40
CA ARG A 107 -13.94 -18.40 -2.27
C ARG A 107 -13.63 -17.38 -1.18
N GLY A 108 -14.69 -16.89 -0.52
CA GLY A 108 -14.59 -16.01 0.64
C GLY A 108 -14.74 -14.52 0.36
N VAL A 109 -15.19 -14.12 -0.83
CA VAL A 109 -15.56 -12.72 -1.12
C VAL A 109 -17.02 -12.49 -0.74
N LEU A 110 -17.30 -11.46 0.06
CA LEU A 110 -18.66 -10.97 0.26
C LEU A 110 -19.17 -10.43 -1.09
N PRO A 111 -20.31 -10.90 -1.64
CA PRO A 111 -20.76 -10.46 -2.94
C PRO A 111 -21.08 -8.96 -2.92
N ILE A 112 -20.22 -8.14 -3.54
CA ILE A 112 -20.54 -6.75 -3.87
C ILE A 112 -21.61 -6.78 -4.95
N THR A 113 -22.87 -6.62 -4.54
CA THR A 113 -23.98 -6.46 -5.48
C THR A 113 -23.89 -5.09 -6.14
N SER A 114 -23.25 -5.02 -7.31
CA SER A 114 -23.40 -3.90 -8.23
C SER A 114 -23.85 -4.45 -9.59
N ARG A 115 -25.14 -4.25 -9.88
CA ARG A 115 -25.72 -4.47 -11.22
C ARG A 115 -25.14 -3.41 -12.17
N SER A 116 -24.43 -3.83 -13.20
CA SER A 116 -24.68 -3.46 -14.61
C SER A 116 -23.44 -3.77 -15.44
N MET A 117 -23.47 -4.86 -16.20
CA MET A 117 -22.47 -5.17 -17.21
C MET A 117 -23.21 -5.46 -18.51
N MET A 118 -23.31 -4.46 -19.39
CA MET A 118 -23.56 -4.63 -20.82
C MET A 118 -23.30 -3.31 -21.55
N LEU A 119 -22.10 -3.16 -22.11
CA LEU A 119 -21.88 -2.34 -23.32
C LEU A 119 -20.61 -2.79 -24.05
N SER A 120 -20.58 -4.07 -24.44
CA SER A 120 -19.65 -4.59 -25.43
C SER A 120 -20.05 -4.06 -26.81
N PHE A 121 -19.07 -3.69 -27.65
CA PHE A 121 -19.09 -3.58 -29.13
C PHE A 121 -18.48 -2.31 -29.75
N LEU A 122 -18.11 -1.27 -29.00
CA LEU A 122 -17.44 -0.07 -29.57
C LEU A 122 -15.95 0.10 -29.23
N LEU A 123 -15.39 -0.75 -28.37
CA LEU A 123 -14.01 -0.60 -27.84
C LEU A 123 -12.90 -1.10 -28.78
N ALA A 124 -13.21 -1.89 -29.81
CA ALA A 124 -12.19 -2.59 -30.60
C ALA A 124 -11.29 -1.66 -31.44
N THR A 125 -11.73 -0.44 -31.77
CA THR A 125 -10.94 0.52 -32.57
C THR A 125 -10.08 1.47 -31.72
N ILE A 126 -10.37 1.62 -30.42
CA ILE A 126 -9.55 2.42 -29.49
C ILE A 126 -8.28 1.65 -29.08
N CYS A 127 -8.33 0.31 -29.08
CA CYS A 127 -7.21 -0.55 -28.69
C CYS A 127 -5.92 -0.38 -29.51
N PHE A 128 -5.98 0.13 -30.75
CA PHE A 128 -4.76 0.36 -31.53
C PHE A 128 -3.99 1.62 -31.11
N VAL A 129 -4.63 2.61 -30.50
CA VAL A 129 -3.95 3.83 -30.01
C VAL A 129 -3.36 3.61 -28.61
N SER A 130 -3.94 2.70 -27.82
CA SER A 130 -3.47 2.39 -26.46
C SER A 130 -2.27 1.45 -26.40
N SER A 131 -1.71 0.99 -27.52
CA SER A 131 -0.42 0.27 -27.53
C SER A 131 0.79 1.16 -27.17
N LEU A 132 0.57 2.44 -26.87
CA LEU A 132 1.53 3.34 -26.21
C LEU A 132 1.04 3.85 -24.84
N ALA A 133 0.10 3.16 -24.20
CA ALA A 133 -0.11 3.36 -22.77
C ALA A 133 1.06 2.70 -22.05
N LEU A 134 2.06 3.51 -21.68
CA LEU A 134 3.11 3.15 -20.75
C LEU A 134 2.43 2.42 -19.56
N GLU A 135 2.75 1.15 -19.33
CA GLU A 135 2.37 0.43 -18.11
C GLU A 135 2.99 1.21 -16.94
N SER A 136 2.22 2.15 -16.40
CA SER A 136 2.69 3.02 -15.34
C SER A 136 2.47 2.26 -14.04
N ASN A 137 3.55 1.82 -13.39
CA ASN A 137 3.56 1.30 -12.02
C ASN A 137 3.26 2.40 -10.97
N ALA A 138 2.55 3.45 -11.37
CA ALA A 138 2.23 4.57 -10.51
C ALA A 138 1.24 4.11 -9.43
N PRO A 139 1.54 4.39 -8.16
CA PRO A 139 0.65 4.07 -7.06
C PRO A 139 -0.64 4.91 -7.11
N PRO A 140 -1.72 4.47 -6.45
CA PRO A 140 -2.93 5.27 -6.29
C PRO A 140 -2.63 6.64 -5.66
N ILE A 141 -3.35 7.68 -6.10
CA ILE A 141 -3.15 9.08 -5.67
C ILE A 141 -3.21 9.22 -4.13
N GLU A 142 -4.15 8.53 -3.48
CA GLU A 142 -4.28 8.54 -2.02
C GLU A 142 -2.99 8.06 -1.31
N LEU A 143 -2.31 7.07 -1.88
CA LEU A 143 -1.06 6.56 -1.33
C LEU A 143 0.08 7.58 -1.52
N VAL A 144 0.12 8.28 -2.66
CA VAL A 144 1.07 9.37 -2.91
C VAL A 144 0.85 10.53 -1.93
N GLU A 145 -0.39 10.93 -1.69
CA GLU A 145 -0.73 11.98 -0.72
C GLU A 145 -0.30 11.61 0.70
N LYS A 146 -0.55 10.35 1.11
CA LYS A 146 -0.13 9.85 2.42
C LYS A 146 1.39 9.85 2.60
N MET A 147 2.14 9.62 1.52
CA MET A 147 3.61 9.62 1.54
C MET A 147 4.24 11.02 1.36
N SER A 148 3.46 12.04 1.02
CA SER A 148 3.96 13.39 0.69
C SER A 148 4.80 14.05 1.79
N TRP A 149 4.44 13.85 3.07
CA TRP A 149 5.20 14.41 4.19
C TRP A 149 6.57 13.74 4.31
N TYR A 150 6.62 12.41 4.27
CA TYR A 150 7.88 11.64 4.33
C TYR A 150 8.79 12.00 3.16
N ARG A 151 8.21 12.04 1.94
CA ARG A 151 8.90 12.49 0.73
C ARG A 151 9.53 13.86 0.92
N SER A 152 8.76 14.86 1.36
CA SER A 152 9.27 16.24 1.49
C SER A 152 10.38 16.38 2.53
N VAL A 153 10.26 15.70 3.68
CA VAL A 153 11.31 15.66 4.72
C VAL A 153 12.58 15.03 4.17
N CYS A 154 12.48 13.84 3.55
CA CYS A 154 13.65 13.11 3.09
C CYS A 154 14.31 13.75 1.87
N MET A 155 13.55 14.41 1.00
CA MET A 155 14.09 15.19 -0.11
C MET A 155 14.92 16.37 0.39
N GLN A 156 14.41 17.09 1.39
CA GLN A 156 15.12 18.22 1.99
C GLN A 156 16.37 17.79 2.74
N GLU A 157 16.31 16.67 3.47
CA GLU A 157 17.44 16.16 4.25
C GLU A 157 18.56 15.59 3.37
N ALA A 158 18.19 14.80 2.36
CA ALA A 158 19.16 14.11 1.50
C ALA A 158 19.65 14.96 0.32
N GLY A 159 18.94 16.05 -0.01
CA GLY A 159 19.24 16.89 -1.18
C GLY A 159 18.88 16.23 -2.51
N SER A 160 17.93 15.28 -2.50
CA SER A 160 17.49 14.58 -3.71
C SER A 160 16.43 15.37 -4.50
N SER A 161 16.22 15.00 -5.77
CA SER A 161 15.27 15.66 -6.68
C SER A 161 14.21 14.72 -7.23
N ASP A 162 13.09 15.28 -7.70
CA ASP A 162 11.97 14.51 -8.24
C ASP A 162 12.40 13.72 -9.49
N GLU A 163 13.32 14.29 -10.28
CA GLU A 163 13.88 13.67 -11.48
C GLU A 163 14.69 12.42 -11.13
N GLN A 164 15.45 12.43 -10.02
CA GLN A 164 16.21 11.28 -9.58
C GLN A 164 15.29 10.11 -9.20
N ILE A 165 14.20 10.39 -8.49
CA ILE A 165 13.20 9.37 -8.11
C ILE A 165 12.45 8.86 -9.34
N ALA A 166 12.04 9.77 -10.23
CA ALA A 166 11.38 9.41 -11.48
C ALA A 166 12.27 8.54 -12.37
N LEU A 167 13.58 8.83 -12.43
CA LEU A 167 14.55 8.03 -13.18
C LEU A 167 14.74 6.65 -12.53
N PHE A 168 14.81 6.58 -11.20
CA PHE A 168 14.92 5.30 -10.49
C PHE A 168 13.66 4.44 -10.62
N ASN A 169 12.48 5.02 -10.80
CA ASN A 169 11.23 4.28 -10.99
C ASN A 169 11.01 3.76 -12.43
N ARG A 170 11.87 4.11 -13.39
CA ARG A 170 11.78 3.56 -14.75
C ARG A 170 12.17 2.07 -14.78
N PRO A 171 11.79 1.30 -15.81
CA PRO A 171 12.18 -0.11 -15.90
C PRO A 171 13.69 -0.33 -15.89
N GLU A 172 14.47 0.61 -16.43
CA GLU A 172 15.93 0.49 -16.49
C GLU A 172 16.55 0.55 -15.09
N THR A 173 17.46 -0.38 -14.80
CA THR A 173 18.24 -0.39 -13.57
C THR A 173 19.43 0.55 -13.72
N ILE A 174 19.30 1.74 -13.14
CA ILE A 174 20.38 2.73 -13.03
C ILE A 174 20.91 2.77 -11.59
N ASP A 175 22.18 3.12 -11.44
CA ASP A 175 22.75 3.34 -10.11
C ASP A 175 22.29 4.68 -9.54
N ALA A 176 21.88 4.66 -8.27
CA ALA A 176 21.35 5.84 -7.60
C ALA A 176 22.50 6.75 -7.16
N PRO A 177 22.42 8.08 -7.41
CA PRO A 177 23.39 9.03 -6.86
C PRO A 177 23.29 9.07 -5.34
N ARG A 178 24.35 9.58 -4.68
CA ARG A 178 24.49 9.54 -3.21
C ARG A 178 23.29 10.13 -2.47
N GLU A 179 22.77 11.24 -2.97
CA GLU A 179 21.61 11.95 -2.44
C GLU A 179 20.38 11.05 -2.45
N LEU A 180 20.14 10.33 -3.55
CA LEU A 180 19.01 9.40 -3.66
C LEU A 180 19.18 8.15 -2.78
N GLN A 181 20.41 7.67 -2.59
CA GLN A 181 20.68 6.57 -1.65
C GLN A 181 20.34 6.98 -0.22
N CYS A 182 20.70 8.20 0.18
CA CYS A 182 20.36 8.70 1.52
C CYS A 182 18.88 9.07 1.66
N TYR A 183 18.22 9.48 0.57
CA TYR A 183 16.76 9.58 0.53
C TYR A 183 16.08 8.26 0.88
N MET A 184 16.52 7.15 0.27
CA MET A 184 16.02 5.81 0.56
C MET A 184 16.21 5.41 2.03
N HIS A 185 17.39 5.69 2.61
CA HIS A 185 17.63 5.43 4.04
C HIS A 185 16.74 6.30 4.95
N CYS A 186 16.58 7.58 4.61
CA CYS A 186 15.66 8.46 5.33
C CYS A 186 14.22 7.95 5.32
N MET A 187 13.74 7.40 4.20
CA MET A 187 12.39 6.83 4.11
C MET A 187 12.21 5.67 5.10
N PHE A 188 13.18 4.76 5.22
CA PHE A 188 13.13 3.71 6.24
C PHE A 188 13.14 4.28 7.67
N ARG A 189 14.02 5.25 7.94
CA ARG A 189 14.15 5.87 9.27
C ARG A 189 12.86 6.59 9.68
N THR A 190 12.27 7.37 8.79
CA THR A 190 11.07 8.16 9.09
C THR A 190 9.80 7.31 9.20
N HIS A 191 9.80 6.10 8.62
CA HIS A 191 8.78 5.08 8.87
C HIS A 191 9.02 4.24 10.13
N ASN A 192 10.06 4.55 10.92
CA ASN A 192 10.43 3.82 12.14
C ASN A 192 10.68 2.33 11.91
N VAL A 193 11.25 1.97 10.77
CA VAL A 193 11.61 0.57 10.43
C VAL A 193 13.13 0.34 10.43
N THR A 194 13.85 1.19 11.17
CA THR A 194 15.28 1.07 11.42
C THR A 194 15.55 0.85 12.91
N ARG A 195 16.54 0.03 13.21
CA ARG A 195 17.08 -0.20 14.55
C ARG A 195 17.78 1.06 15.08
N PRO A 196 18.12 1.10 16.39
CA PRO A 196 18.84 2.23 16.99
C PRO A 196 20.22 2.53 16.37
N ASP A 197 20.87 1.53 15.77
CA ASP A 197 22.13 1.69 15.04
C ASP A 197 21.95 2.19 13.59
N GLY A 198 20.69 2.35 13.16
CA GLY A 198 20.31 2.83 11.84
C GLY A 198 20.19 1.72 10.78
N GLU A 199 20.43 0.46 11.12
CA GLU A 199 20.20 -0.67 10.20
C GLU A 199 18.70 -0.91 10.00
N ILE A 200 18.30 -1.36 8.81
CA ILE A 200 16.89 -1.61 8.49
C ILE A 200 16.44 -2.92 9.15
N ASP A 201 15.33 -2.88 9.89
CA ASP A 201 14.77 -4.08 10.52
C ASP A 201 13.79 -4.77 9.55
N PRO A 202 14.09 -5.98 9.05
CA PRO A 202 13.22 -6.69 8.11
C PRO A 202 11.82 -6.98 8.66
N ILE A 203 11.69 -7.16 9.98
CA ILE A 203 10.43 -7.46 10.65
C ILE A 203 9.56 -6.21 10.68
N ASP A 204 10.14 -5.05 11.03
CA ASP A 204 9.41 -3.79 11.03
C ASP A 204 9.03 -3.36 9.60
N VAL A 205 9.90 -3.59 8.61
CA VAL A 205 9.57 -3.40 7.19
C VAL A 205 8.37 -4.26 6.79
N TYR A 206 8.35 -5.55 7.18
CA TYR A 206 7.20 -6.42 6.91
C TYR A 206 5.91 -5.88 7.52
N HIS A 207 5.95 -5.39 8.76
CA HIS A 207 4.78 -4.84 9.45
C HIS A 207 4.32 -3.48 8.92
N ALA A 208 5.22 -2.69 8.33
CA ALA A 208 4.88 -1.43 7.68
C ALA A 208 4.18 -1.61 6.32
N ILE A 209 4.35 -2.77 5.67
CA ILE A 209 3.72 -3.08 4.39
C ILE A 209 2.26 -3.49 4.59
N PRO A 210 1.30 -2.96 3.78
CA PRO A 210 -0.09 -3.38 3.86
C PRO A 210 -0.25 -4.89 3.67
N LYS A 211 -1.07 -5.53 4.53
CA LYS A 211 -1.24 -6.99 4.59
C LYS A 211 -1.50 -7.68 3.24
N ARG A 212 -2.16 -7.00 2.31
CA ARG A 212 -2.44 -7.50 0.94
C ARG A 212 -1.18 -7.81 0.13
N PHE A 213 -0.03 -7.26 0.52
CA PHE A 213 1.26 -7.46 -0.15
C PHE A 213 2.21 -8.36 0.65
N ASN A 214 1.72 -9.07 1.68
CA ASN A 214 2.57 -9.87 2.56
C ASN A 214 3.37 -10.95 1.83
N GLU A 215 2.78 -11.63 0.83
CA GLU A 215 3.47 -12.65 0.05
C GLU A 215 4.66 -12.06 -0.74
N ILE A 216 4.42 -10.92 -1.39
CA ILE A 216 5.42 -10.14 -2.13
C ILE A 216 6.52 -9.65 -1.16
N ALA A 217 6.12 -9.11 -0.02
CA ALA A 217 7.04 -8.63 1.02
C ALA A 217 7.94 -9.76 1.53
N LEU A 218 7.38 -10.92 1.85
CA LEU A 218 8.17 -12.08 2.30
C LEU A 218 9.14 -12.55 1.23
N LYS A 219 8.71 -12.62 -0.04
CA LYS A 219 9.59 -12.99 -1.15
C LYS A 219 10.78 -12.04 -1.27
N VAL A 220 10.55 -10.74 -1.21
CA VAL A 220 11.61 -9.72 -1.26
C VAL A 220 12.51 -9.80 -0.03
N LEU A 221 11.94 -9.86 1.19
CA LEU A 221 12.72 -9.90 2.43
C LEU A 221 13.62 -11.14 2.52
N VAL A 222 13.14 -12.29 2.04
CA VAL A 222 13.94 -13.51 1.98
C VAL A 222 15.05 -13.39 0.93
N LYS A 223 14.73 -12.94 -0.28
CA LYS A 223 15.69 -12.87 -1.39
C LYS A 223 16.74 -11.77 -1.20
N CYS A 224 16.34 -10.63 -0.64
CA CYS A 224 17.20 -9.46 -0.46
C CYS A 224 17.82 -9.38 0.94
N ARG A 225 17.67 -10.40 1.79
CA ARG A 225 18.15 -10.40 3.19
C ARG A 225 19.60 -9.97 3.36
N ASN A 226 20.47 -10.38 2.43
CA ASN A 226 21.92 -10.16 2.55
C ASN A 226 22.38 -8.80 2.02
N THR A 227 21.52 -8.04 1.33
CA THR A 227 21.93 -6.76 0.71
C THR A 227 22.31 -5.69 1.72
N GLN A 228 21.84 -5.79 2.97
CA GLN A 228 22.23 -4.92 4.09
C GLN A 228 23.67 -5.16 4.56
N GLN A 229 24.25 -6.33 4.28
CA GLN A 229 25.63 -6.66 4.66
C GLN A 229 26.63 -6.16 3.61
N GLU A 230 26.13 -5.87 2.41
CA GLU A 230 26.90 -5.33 1.31
C GLU A 230 26.67 -3.82 1.29
N GLY A 231 27.72 -3.02 1.45
CA GLY A 231 27.62 -1.56 1.45
C GLY A 231 28.38 -0.91 2.59
N ASN A 232 29.08 0.16 2.25
CA ASN A 232 30.04 0.81 3.15
C ASN A 232 29.36 1.65 4.22
N ASP A 233 28.12 2.07 3.99
CA ASP A 233 27.33 2.87 4.93
C ASP A 233 25.82 2.61 4.81
N LEU A 234 25.06 3.24 5.69
CA LEU A 234 23.61 3.06 5.82
C LEU A 234 22.83 3.47 4.56
N CYS A 235 23.27 4.51 3.83
CA CYS A 235 22.60 4.94 2.60
C CYS A 235 22.83 3.92 1.47
N GLU A 236 24.06 3.43 1.30
CA GLU A 236 24.38 2.44 0.28
C GLU A 236 23.62 1.13 0.51
N ARG A 237 23.51 0.70 1.77
CA ARG A 237 22.75 -0.50 2.17
C ARG A 237 21.26 -0.34 1.89
N ALA A 238 20.66 0.82 2.21
CA ALA A 238 19.27 1.12 1.87
C ALA A 238 19.03 1.07 0.36
N TYR A 239 19.92 1.68 -0.41
CA TYR A 239 19.87 1.64 -1.87
C TYR A 239 19.94 0.22 -2.44
N ARG A 240 20.86 -0.61 -1.95
CA ARG A 240 20.99 -2.01 -2.41
C ARG A 240 19.74 -2.82 -2.11
N LEU A 241 19.08 -2.59 -0.97
CA LEU A 241 17.79 -3.20 -0.67
C LEU A 241 16.70 -2.76 -1.66
N HIS A 242 16.59 -1.46 -1.95
CA HIS A 242 15.64 -0.94 -2.94
C HIS A 242 15.91 -1.47 -4.36
N LYS A 243 17.17 -1.52 -4.78
CA LYS A 243 17.58 -2.10 -6.07
C LYS A 243 17.18 -3.58 -6.17
N CYS A 244 17.48 -4.37 -5.13
CA CYS A 244 17.10 -5.78 -5.11
C CYS A 244 15.58 -5.99 -5.09
N TRP A 245 14.81 -5.15 -4.39
CA TRP A 245 13.35 -5.20 -4.43
C TRP A 245 12.86 -4.93 -5.85
N LYS A 246 13.29 -3.83 -6.46
CA LYS A 246 12.91 -3.46 -7.84
C LYS A 246 13.21 -4.58 -8.84
N GLU A 247 14.37 -5.23 -8.74
CA GLU A 247 14.76 -6.34 -9.61
C GLU A 247 13.96 -7.63 -9.33
N THR A 248 13.47 -7.81 -8.10
CA THR A 248 12.74 -9.02 -7.70
C THR A 248 11.24 -8.93 -8.00
N GLU A 249 10.66 -7.74 -7.83
CA GLU A 249 9.22 -7.47 -7.95
C GLU A 249 8.97 -6.12 -8.64
N PRO A 250 9.36 -5.95 -9.92
CA PRO A 250 9.31 -4.66 -10.61
C PRO A 250 7.89 -4.09 -10.74
N GLN A 251 6.88 -4.97 -10.86
CA GLN A 251 5.46 -4.59 -10.94
C GLN A 251 4.89 -4.11 -9.59
N HIS A 252 5.54 -4.48 -8.48
CA HIS A 252 5.11 -4.13 -7.12
C HIS A 252 6.10 -3.19 -6.42
N TYR A 253 7.01 -2.56 -7.18
CA TYR A 253 8.00 -1.65 -6.66
C TYR A 253 7.71 -0.21 -7.10
N PHE A 254 7.74 0.70 -6.13
CA PHE A 254 7.69 2.14 -6.39
C PHE A 254 8.47 2.88 -5.30
N LEU A 255 9.38 3.77 -5.69
CA LEU A 255 10.02 4.72 -4.78
C LEU A 255 9.16 5.97 -4.68
N PHE A 256 8.57 6.18 -3.50
CA PHE A 256 7.71 7.31 -3.18
C PHE A 256 8.44 8.62 -3.06
#